data_AF-A0A950DNA5-F1
#
_entry.id   AF-A0A950DNA5-F1
#
_cell.length_a   1.000
_cell.length_b   1.000
_cell.length_c   1.000
_cell.angle_alpha   90.00
_cell.angle_beta   90.00
_cell.angle_gamma   90.00
#
_symmetry.space_group_name_H-M   'P 1'
#
loop_
_entity.id
_entity.type
_entity.pdbx_description
1 polymer ?
#
loop_
_entity_poly.entity_id
_entity_poly.type
_entity_poly.pdbx_seq_one_letter_code
_entity_poly.pdbx_strand_id
1 'polypeptide(L)'
;MSMRLVPRYLLLCALAGQVLFAQDSPTPGAPYPGANGGKTTVQTGGPTGNIAGDQTKPGYQYVDKFSGPAWAVDPKHPVDFEWPGRSSINDFRPEPRDVFHMMDQVVTEVAKVSTENKPLLGADGKPMMERKLTPLQFNITDTYDPSNPDQQAVFGRNTWMLWCGGDEDFWDWLAQKGYGVNDLLQVIDSRRRDSRLHDFGLINQPGLKRSDTPGPWGLYLDTLERKIGVEGNYSPAFGSTYDPGAQAYKDPQGRTLKNDGVNPLVYGYPSGVIGMRLFPNPNFFIGPDAKNAQARWNAEAFYNDHAYATDPRTVRPFTVGVSCALCHVSTHPLNPPANAEEPQWSNLSSIVGAQYFLTGGTIGSRLEKTNFLSQYLASQQPGTIDTSMTATDQINNSNAMNAIFEMPARVARAQLNPAEVQGPAAQSIPFGSTQESERRIPRVLMDGADSIGLFAALCRVYLNVGLFHDEWNRDTNTIIGFTPQKPFTIDVCRRNSLYWRV
;
A
#
# COMPACT_ATOMS: atom_id res chain seq x y z
N MET A 1 24.49 -4.67 -34.10
CA MET A 1 24.68 -6.13 -34.30
C MET A 1 23.75 -6.80 -33.30
N SER A 2 22.57 -7.16 -33.79
CA SER A 2 21.36 -7.42 -33.01
C SER A 2 20.92 -8.87 -33.21
N MET A 3 20.59 -9.57 -32.13
CA MET A 3 19.91 -10.88 -32.11
C MET A 3 19.26 -10.97 -30.71
N ARG A 4 17.93 -10.90 -30.52
CA ARG A 4 16.87 -11.87 -30.88
C ARG A 4 17.30 -13.32 -30.66
N LEU A 5 16.77 -13.94 -29.59
CA LEU A 5 16.19 -15.30 -29.53
C LEU A 5 16.05 -15.73 -28.06
N VAL A 6 14.84 -16.16 -27.65
CA VAL A 6 14.53 -17.48 -27.06
C VAL A 6 13.00 -17.57 -26.78
N PRO A 7 12.37 -18.76 -26.89
CA PRO A 7 11.05 -18.93 -27.52
C PRO A 7 9.97 -19.65 -26.67
N ARG A 8 8.74 -19.65 -27.23
CA ARG A 8 7.67 -20.68 -27.20
C ARG A 8 7.89 -21.89 -26.26
N TYR A 9 6.96 -22.17 -25.33
CA TYR A 9 6.43 -23.53 -25.04
C TYR A 9 5.27 -23.44 -24.01
N LEU A 10 4.02 -23.50 -24.48
CA LEU A 10 2.83 -23.92 -23.71
C LEU A 10 1.63 -24.12 -24.66
N LEU A 11 1.85 -24.86 -25.75
CA LEU A 11 0.80 -25.21 -26.70
C LEU A 11 1.03 -26.66 -27.12
N LEU A 12 0.50 -27.61 -26.35
CA LEU A 12 0.19 -29.00 -26.75
C LEU A 12 -0.16 -29.81 -25.49
N CYS A 13 -1.43 -29.76 -25.10
CA CYS A 13 -2.16 -30.90 -24.54
C CYS A 13 -3.66 -30.55 -24.40
N ALA A 14 -4.50 -31.43 -24.96
CA ALA A 14 -5.97 -31.50 -24.82
C ALA A 14 -6.85 -30.62 -25.73
N LEU A 15 -6.77 -30.90 -27.04
CA LEU A 15 -7.96 -30.94 -27.91
C LEU A 15 -8.48 -32.38 -27.91
N ALA A 16 -9.61 -32.65 -27.24
CA ALA A 16 -10.54 -33.73 -27.58
C ALA A 16 -11.83 -33.67 -26.73
N GLY A 17 -12.94 -33.31 -27.38
CA GLY A 17 -14.29 -33.75 -27.01
C GLY A 17 -15.03 -32.98 -25.92
N GLN A 18 -15.91 -32.05 -26.30
CA GLN A 18 -17.34 -32.35 -26.47
C GLN A 18 -18.09 -31.09 -26.93
N VAL A 19 -18.84 -31.29 -28.01
CA VAL A 19 -19.88 -30.42 -28.58
C VAL A 19 -21.01 -30.29 -27.56
N LEU A 20 -21.62 -29.10 -27.39
CA LEU A 20 -23.06 -28.91 -27.16
C LEU A 20 -23.44 -27.41 -27.14
N PHE A 21 -24.33 -27.09 -28.09
CA PHE A 21 -25.23 -25.95 -28.34
C PHE A 21 -24.91 -24.51 -27.89
N ALA A 22 -24.74 -23.67 -28.90
CA ALA A 22 -24.91 -22.23 -28.87
C ALA A 22 -26.37 -21.84 -28.58
N GLN A 23 -26.55 -20.78 -27.80
CA GLN A 23 -27.78 -19.97 -27.80
C GLN A 23 -27.39 -18.52 -28.08
N ASP A 24 -28.18 -17.90 -28.97
CA ASP A 24 -27.91 -16.65 -29.65
C ASP A 24 -27.82 -15.42 -28.72
N SER A 25 -26.86 -14.56 -29.00
CA SER A 25 -26.72 -13.21 -28.46
C SER A 25 -27.77 -12.25 -29.02
N PRO A 26 -28.30 -11.30 -28.24
CA PRO A 26 -28.95 -10.11 -28.79
C PRO A 26 -27.91 -8.99 -29.04
N THR A 27 -27.92 -8.45 -30.26
CA THR A 27 -27.15 -7.28 -30.74
C THR A 27 -27.58 -5.98 -30.03
N PRO A 28 -26.70 -4.95 -29.94
CA PRO A 28 -26.82 -3.83 -29.01
C PRO A 28 -27.64 -2.66 -29.57
N GLY A 29 -28.41 -1.99 -28.71
CA GLY A 29 -29.14 -0.79 -29.09
C GLY A 29 -29.60 0.06 -27.90
N ALA A 30 -29.08 1.30 -27.88
CA ALA A 30 -29.57 2.52 -27.23
C ALA A 30 -28.78 3.03 -26.00
N PRO A 31 -28.26 4.28 -26.06
CA PRO A 31 -27.50 4.92 -24.99
C PRO A 31 -28.40 5.39 -23.85
N TYR A 32 -27.97 5.15 -22.60
CA TYR A 32 -28.53 5.79 -21.43
C TYR A 32 -28.17 7.29 -21.42
N PRO A 33 -29.11 8.20 -21.08
CA PRO A 33 -28.86 9.63 -21.12
C PRO A 33 -27.95 10.06 -19.97
N GLY A 34 -26.76 10.54 -20.34
CA GLY A 34 -25.82 11.20 -19.44
C GLY A 34 -26.42 12.50 -18.88
N ALA A 35 -26.14 12.74 -17.60
CA ALA A 35 -26.42 13.98 -16.90
C ALA A 35 -25.58 15.12 -17.51
N ASN A 36 -26.08 15.70 -18.60
CA ASN A 36 -25.55 16.92 -19.16
C ASN A 36 -25.96 18.10 -18.27
N GLY A 37 -24.96 18.89 -17.88
CA GLY A 37 -25.10 20.15 -17.16
C GLY A 37 -26.14 21.06 -17.82
N GLY A 38 -27.16 21.40 -17.05
CA GLY A 38 -28.12 22.44 -17.41
C GLY A 38 -27.43 23.80 -17.40
N LYS A 39 -27.14 24.34 -18.58
CA LYS A 39 -26.89 25.76 -18.79
C LYS A 39 -28.16 26.52 -18.37
N THR A 40 -28.11 27.25 -17.27
CA THR A 40 -29.14 28.25 -16.97
C THR A 40 -28.74 29.56 -17.64
N THR A 41 -29.53 29.95 -18.63
CA THR A 41 -29.48 31.23 -19.32
C THR A 41 -29.78 32.36 -18.33
N VAL A 42 -28.83 33.26 -18.10
CA VAL A 42 -29.06 34.51 -17.38
C VAL A 42 -29.87 35.43 -18.29
N GLN A 43 -31.15 35.63 -18.00
CA GLN A 43 -31.93 36.74 -18.55
C GLN A 43 -31.68 37.99 -17.69
N THR A 44 -31.14 39.02 -18.34
CA THR A 44 -30.98 40.38 -17.82
C THR A 44 -32.30 41.16 -17.95
N GLY A 45 -32.81 41.75 -16.85
CA GLY A 45 -33.89 42.75 -16.95
C GLY A 45 -34.68 43.12 -15.67
N GLY A 46 -34.05 43.83 -14.71
CA GLY A 46 -34.59 44.83 -13.74
C GLY A 46 -35.77 44.51 -12.77
N PRO A 47 -36.12 45.41 -11.82
CA PRO A 47 -35.34 46.42 -11.10
C PRO A 47 -35.14 46.08 -9.59
N THR A 48 -34.21 46.80 -8.98
CA THR A 48 -33.79 46.77 -7.57
C THR A 48 -34.93 46.83 -6.56
N GLY A 49 -35.03 45.80 -5.70
CA GLY A 49 -35.83 45.79 -4.49
C GLY A 49 -34.98 45.40 -3.29
N ASN A 50 -34.71 46.37 -2.41
CA ASN A 50 -34.12 46.16 -1.09
C ASN A 50 -35.05 45.27 -0.25
N ILE A 51 -34.60 44.06 0.09
CA ILE A 51 -35.15 43.32 1.22
C ILE A 51 -34.05 43.22 2.27
N ALA A 52 -34.11 44.14 3.23
CA ALA A 52 -33.45 43.99 4.52
C ALA A 52 -34.11 42.81 5.24
N GLY A 53 -33.33 41.77 5.53
CA GLY A 53 -33.77 40.57 6.23
C GLY A 53 -32.70 40.10 7.22
N ASP A 54 -32.83 40.60 8.45
CA ASP A 54 -32.45 39.99 9.74
C ASP A 54 -31.21 39.08 9.79
N GLN A 55 -30.10 39.65 10.28
CA GLN A 55 -28.85 38.96 10.61
C GLN A 55 -28.90 38.28 11.98
N THR A 56 -29.67 37.21 12.14
CA THR A 56 -29.66 36.42 13.39
C THR A 56 -29.82 34.90 13.20
N LYS A 57 -29.26 34.32 12.13
CA LYS A 57 -29.01 32.88 12.04
C LYS A 57 -27.51 32.61 11.98
N PRO A 58 -26.94 31.66 12.76
CA PRO A 58 -25.57 31.23 12.57
C PRO A 58 -25.51 30.36 11.31
N GLY A 59 -25.61 31.01 10.14
CA GLY A 59 -25.19 30.40 8.90
C GLY A 59 -23.70 30.15 9.00
N TYR A 60 -23.26 28.91 8.73
CA TYR A 60 -21.86 28.60 8.53
C TYR A 60 -21.28 29.60 7.53
N GLN A 61 -20.53 30.59 8.02
CA GLN A 61 -19.73 31.44 7.15
C GLN A 61 -18.58 30.56 6.66
N TYR A 62 -18.69 30.11 5.41
CA TYR A 62 -17.57 29.53 4.70
C TYR A 62 -16.51 30.64 4.55
N VAL A 63 -15.52 30.61 5.44
CA VAL A 63 -14.30 31.38 5.27
C VAL A 63 -13.43 30.53 4.37
N ASP A 64 -13.21 30.97 3.13
CA ASP A 64 -12.27 30.35 2.22
C ASP A 64 -10.84 30.53 2.76
N LYS A 65 -10.42 29.58 3.59
CA LYS A 65 -9.06 29.48 4.12
C LYS A 65 -8.16 28.63 3.20
N PHE A 66 -8.66 28.22 2.03
CA PHE A 66 -8.03 27.20 1.18
C PHE A 66 -7.48 27.76 -0.14
N SER A 67 -7.90 28.95 -0.56
CA SER A 67 -7.45 29.62 -1.79
C SER A 67 -6.19 30.49 -1.66
N GLY A 68 -5.55 30.53 -0.48
CA GLY A 68 -4.37 31.37 -0.27
C GLY A 68 -3.07 30.83 -0.89
N PRO A 69 -1.92 31.53 -0.73
CA PRO A 69 -0.61 31.13 -1.26
C PRO A 69 0.15 30.04 -0.46
N ALA A 70 -0.12 29.83 0.84
CA ALA A 70 0.46 28.73 1.64
C ALA A 70 -0.01 27.29 1.25
N TRP A 71 -0.86 27.20 0.22
CA TRP A 71 -1.51 26.00 -0.31
C TRP A 71 -1.23 25.84 -1.81
N ALA A 72 -0.58 26.83 -2.43
CA ALA A 72 -0.09 26.71 -3.79
C ALA A 72 1.12 25.77 -3.77
N VAL A 73 1.03 24.65 -4.50
CA VAL A 73 2.20 23.83 -4.79
C VAL A 73 3.15 24.68 -5.63
N ASP A 74 4.37 24.91 -5.15
CA ASP A 74 5.38 25.61 -5.95
C ASP A 74 5.66 24.75 -7.20
N PRO A 75 5.35 25.25 -8.41
CA PRO A 75 5.65 24.51 -9.64
C PRO A 75 7.15 24.28 -9.84
N LYS A 76 8.01 24.96 -9.06
CA LYS A 76 9.46 24.76 -9.01
C LYS A 76 9.92 23.84 -7.88
N HIS A 77 9.02 23.34 -7.03
CA HIS A 77 9.39 22.32 -6.05
C HIS A 77 9.94 21.10 -6.81
N PRO A 78 11.16 20.60 -6.48
CA PRO A 78 11.62 19.31 -7.01
C PRO A 78 10.54 18.26 -6.80
N VAL A 79 10.21 17.55 -7.88
CA VAL A 79 9.06 16.62 -7.95
C VAL A 79 9.33 15.28 -7.25
N ASP A 80 10.57 15.07 -6.82
CA ASP A 80 10.99 14.06 -5.87
C ASP A 80 12.29 14.57 -5.22
N PHE A 81 12.39 14.49 -3.90
CA PHE A 81 13.61 14.84 -3.17
C PHE A 81 14.51 13.60 -3.04
N GLU A 82 15.76 13.70 -3.53
CA GLU A 82 16.75 12.64 -3.35
C GLU A 82 17.43 12.79 -1.98
N TRP A 83 17.04 11.94 -1.02
CA TRP A 83 17.80 11.81 0.22
C TRP A 83 19.13 11.09 -0.08
N PRO A 84 20.30 11.66 0.28
CA PRO A 84 21.59 11.05 0.00
C PRO A 84 21.67 9.60 0.51
N GLY A 85 21.95 8.67 -0.40
CA GLY A 85 22.08 7.24 -0.10
C GLY A 85 20.77 6.46 -0.11
N ARG A 86 19.61 7.11 -0.37
CA ARG A 86 18.36 6.39 -0.62
C ARG A 86 18.37 5.80 -2.03
N SER A 87 17.92 4.56 -2.19
CA SER A 87 17.88 3.92 -3.50
C SER A 87 16.75 4.47 -4.36
N SER A 88 17.08 4.99 -5.54
CA SER A 88 16.12 5.18 -6.63
C SER A 88 15.63 3.83 -7.16
N ILE A 89 14.62 3.81 -8.02
CA ILE A 89 14.20 2.56 -8.69
C ILE A 89 15.33 1.91 -9.51
N ASN A 90 16.34 2.67 -9.95
CA ASN A 90 17.49 2.14 -10.69
C ASN A 90 18.49 1.41 -9.79
N ASP A 91 18.56 1.85 -8.54
CA ASP A 91 19.43 1.29 -7.52
C ASP A 91 18.67 0.34 -6.61
N PHE A 92 17.38 0.12 -6.89
CA PHE A 92 16.54 -0.81 -6.17
C PHE A 92 17.17 -2.20 -6.24
N ARG A 93 17.43 -2.76 -5.06
CA ARG A 93 17.89 -4.13 -4.89
C ARG A 93 16.82 -4.85 -4.10
N PRO A 94 16.04 -5.74 -4.74
CA PRO A 94 15.03 -6.49 -4.02
C PRO A 94 15.70 -7.34 -2.94
N GLU A 95 15.04 -7.47 -1.80
CA GLU A 95 15.46 -8.36 -0.73
C GLU A 95 15.45 -9.81 -1.25
N PRO A 96 16.60 -10.51 -1.28
CA PRO A 96 16.66 -11.82 -1.90
C PRO A 96 16.11 -12.95 -1.01
N ARG A 97 16.12 -12.81 0.31
CA ARG A 97 15.68 -13.86 1.24
C ARG A 97 14.16 -14.00 1.23
N ASP A 98 13.63 -15.20 1.44
CA ASP A 98 12.20 -15.34 1.75
C ASP A 98 11.93 -14.92 3.20
N VAL A 99 11.80 -13.62 3.39
CA VAL A 99 11.59 -13.05 4.71
C VAL A 99 10.24 -13.58 5.26
N PHE A 100 9.19 -13.62 4.44
CA PHE A 100 7.84 -14.04 4.88
C PHE A 100 7.56 -15.55 4.80
N HIS A 101 8.58 -16.42 4.80
CA HIS A 101 8.43 -17.88 4.63
C HIS A 101 7.38 -18.55 5.53
N MET A 102 7.16 -18.06 6.76
CA MET A 102 6.16 -18.64 7.67
C MET A 102 4.72 -18.19 7.39
N MET A 103 4.52 -17.11 6.63
CA MET A 103 3.19 -16.64 6.20
C MET A 103 2.65 -17.46 5.02
N ASP A 104 1.34 -17.36 4.77
CA ASP A 104 0.66 -17.99 3.62
C ASP A 104 0.80 -19.52 3.60
N GLN A 105 0.68 -20.14 4.78
CA GLN A 105 0.74 -21.59 4.91
C GLN A 105 -0.40 -22.26 4.13
N VAL A 106 -0.07 -23.34 3.43
CA VAL A 106 -1.03 -24.13 2.65
C VAL A 106 -1.25 -25.48 3.31
N VAL A 107 -2.43 -26.05 3.09
CA VAL A 107 -2.73 -27.40 3.57
C VAL A 107 -2.04 -28.41 2.65
N THR A 108 -1.08 -29.15 3.20
CA THR A 108 -0.30 -30.17 2.50
C THR A 108 -0.51 -31.53 3.15
N GLU A 109 -0.53 -32.58 2.34
CA GLU A 109 -0.52 -33.96 2.83
C GLU A 109 0.92 -34.36 3.17
N VAL A 110 1.16 -34.67 4.43
CA VAL A 110 2.46 -35.11 4.95
C VAL A 110 2.33 -36.49 5.59
N ALA A 111 3.41 -37.28 5.59
CA ALA A 111 3.40 -38.57 6.27
C ALA A 111 3.27 -38.38 7.78
N LYS A 112 2.37 -39.13 8.42
CA LYS A 112 2.31 -39.23 9.87
C LYS A 112 3.60 -39.88 10.37
N VAL A 113 4.18 -39.30 11.41
CA VAL A 113 5.41 -39.80 12.02
C VAL A 113 5.18 -40.22 13.47
N SER A 114 5.94 -41.21 13.93
CA SER A 114 6.00 -41.62 15.32
C SER A 114 6.77 -40.58 16.16
N THR A 115 6.82 -40.78 17.48
CA THR A 115 7.67 -40.00 18.40
C THR A 115 9.16 -40.08 18.08
N GLU A 116 9.59 -41.07 17.29
CA GLU A 116 10.97 -41.23 16.80
C GLU A 116 11.16 -40.63 15.39
N ASN A 117 10.20 -39.85 14.89
CA ASN A 117 10.21 -39.23 13.56
C ASN A 117 10.23 -40.23 12.39
N LYS A 118 9.74 -41.46 12.60
CA LYS A 118 9.62 -42.50 11.57
C LYS A 118 8.21 -42.53 10.98
N PRO A 119 8.03 -42.74 9.66
CA PRO A 119 6.71 -42.83 9.05
C PRO A 119 5.86 -43.96 9.68
N LEU A 120 4.64 -43.63 10.09
CA LEU A 120 3.65 -44.62 10.52
C LEU A 120 3.05 -45.28 9.28
N LEU A 121 3.05 -46.60 9.24
CA LEU A 121 2.53 -47.37 8.10
C LEU A 121 1.11 -47.87 8.38
N GLY A 122 0.25 -47.81 7.36
CA GLY A 122 -1.08 -48.39 7.38
C GLY A 122 -1.05 -49.92 7.22
N ALA A 123 -2.23 -50.54 7.28
CA ALA A 123 -2.36 -51.99 7.08
C ALA A 123 -1.93 -52.47 5.69
N ASP A 124 -1.86 -51.56 4.71
CA ASP A 124 -1.36 -51.77 3.35
C ASP A 124 0.16 -51.57 3.23
N GLY A 125 0.85 -51.29 4.34
CA GLY A 125 2.29 -51.02 4.38
C GLY A 125 2.70 -49.65 3.84
N LYS A 126 1.76 -48.79 3.46
CA LYS A 126 2.06 -47.42 2.97
C LYS A 126 2.08 -46.41 4.12
N PRO A 127 2.84 -45.30 3.99
CA PRO A 127 2.77 -44.21 4.96
C PRO A 127 1.35 -43.70 5.11
N MET A 128 0.88 -43.65 6.35
CA MET A 128 -0.36 -42.97 6.68
C MET A 128 -0.15 -41.47 6.48
N MET A 129 -1.04 -40.82 5.75
CA MET A 129 -0.94 -39.38 5.48
C MET A 129 -1.81 -38.58 6.47
N GLU A 130 -1.42 -37.35 6.73
CA GLU A 130 -2.23 -36.34 7.41
C GLU A 130 -2.17 -35.00 6.70
N ARG A 131 -3.24 -34.21 6.81
CA ARG A 131 -3.30 -32.86 6.27
C ARG A 131 -2.80 -31.88 7.33
N LYS A 132 -1.76 -31.13 7.02
CA LYS A 132 -1.14 -30.15 7.92
C LYS A 132 -0.94 -28.83 7.20
N LEU A 133 -1.06 -27.72 7.91
CA LEU A 133 -0.61 -26.43 7.40
C LEU A 133 0.91 -26.39 7.38
N THR A 134 1.47 -26.10 6.21
CA THR A 134 2.91 -26.01 6.01
C THR A 134 3.26 -24.73 5.23
N PRO A 135 4.39 -24.09 5.54
CA PRO A 135 4.96 -23.02 4.72
C PRO A 135 5.02 -23.37 3.23
N LEU A 136 4.84 -22.36 2.37
CA LEU A 136 5.23 -22.47 0.97
C LEU A 136 6.75 -22.68 0.89
N GLN A 137 7.17 -23.66 0.09
CA GLN A 137 8.59 -23.94 -0.11
C GLN A 137 9.03 -23.37 -1.44
N PHE A 138 10.02 -22.49 -1.41
CA PHE A 138 10.65 -21.92 -2.59
C PHE A 138 12.06 -22.50 -2.75
N ASN A 139 12.39 -22.96 -3.95
CA ASN A 139 13.72 -23.42 -4.28
C ASN A 139 14.59 -22.22 -4.68
N ILE A 140 15.14 -21.55 -3.67
CA ILE A 140 16.01 -20.39 -3.83
C ILE A 140 17.48 -20.79 -3.67
N THR A 141 18.34 -20.23 -4.53
CA THR A 141 19.80 -20.39 -4.50
C THR A 141 20.46 -19.08 -4.07
N ASP A 142 21.73 -19.13 -3.63
CA ASP A 142 22.46 -17.93 -3.14
C ASP A 142 22.73 -16.86 -4.22
N THR A 143 22.54 -17.18 -5.50
CA THR A 143 22.74 -16.27 -6.63
C THR A 143 21.40 -15.90 -7.24
N TYR A 144 21.17 -14.61 -7.51
CA TYR A 144 19.98 -14.19 -8.24
C TYR A 144 19.98 -14.76 -9.67
N ASP A 145 18.96 -15.56 -9.97
CA ASP A 145 18.63 -16.10 -11.27
C ASP A 145 17.26 -15.55 -11.70
N PRO A 146 17.21 -14.55 -12.59
CA PRO A 146 15.96 -13.99 -13.08
C PRO A 146 15.14 -14.98 -13.91
N SER A 147 15.64 -16.18 -14.22
CA SER A 147 14.86 -17.25 -14.86
C SER A 147 14.19 -18.19 -13.87
N ASN A 148 14.57 -18.16 -12.59
CA ASN A 148 14.00 -18.99 -11.55
C ASN A 148 12.65 -18.39 -11.06
N PRO A 149 11.51 -19.07 -11.29
CA PRO A 149 10.20 -18.56 -10.88
C PRO A 149 10.04 -18.45 -9.37
N ASP A 150 10.70 -19.30 -8.57
CA ASP A 150 10.61 -19.26 -7.12
C ASP A 150 11.34 -18.02 -6.56
N GLN A 151 12.49 -17.66 -7.14
CA GLN A 151 13.18 -16.42 -6.78
C GLN A 151 12.38 -15.19 -7.22
N GLN A 152 11.78 -15.19 -8.43
CA GLN A 152 10.88 -14.11 -8.85
C GLN A 152 9.69 -13.94 -7.89
N ALA A 153 9.10 -15.05 -7.44
CA ALA A 153 7.99 -15.03 -6.50
C ALA A 153 8.41 -14.43 -5.15
N VAL A 154 9.56 -14.83 -4.59
CA VAL A 154 10.10 -14.25 -3.36
C VAL A 154 10.37 -12.76 -3.51
N PHE A 155 10.99 -12.34 -4.61
CA PHE A 155 11.36 -10.94 -4.83
C PHE A 155 10.12 -10.06 -5.00
N GLY A 156 9.15 -10.55 -5.77
CA GLY A 156 7.86 -9.90 -5.95
C GLY A 156 7.11 -9.79 -4.63
N ARG A 157 7.04 -10.86 -3.84
CA ARG A 157 6.40 -10.88 -2.52
C ARG A 157 7.06 -9.90 -1.56
N ASN A 158 8.39 -9.90 -1.46
CA ASN A 158 9.11 -8.97 -0.58
C ASN A 158 8.87 -7.52 -0.99
N THR A 159 8.91 -7.23 -2.30
CA THR A 159 8.62 -5.89 -2.82
C THR A 159 7.19 -5.48 -2.48
N TRP A 160 6.20 -6.33 -2.77
CA TRP A 160 4.79 -6.09 -2.45
C TRP A 160 4.55 -5.83 -0.96
N MET A 161 5.27 -6.55 -0.09
CA MET A 161 5.02 -6.52 1.34
C MET A 161 5.80 -5.44 2.09
N LEU A 162 6.93 -4.96 1.55
CA LEU A 162 7.83 -4.04 2.27
C LEU A 162 8.05 -2.70 1.56
N TRP A 163 7.94 -2.65 0.23
CA TRP A 163 8.30 -1.44 -0.49
C TRP A 163 7.17 -0.41 -0.44
N CYS A 164 7.53 0.81 -0.03
CA CYS A 164 6.60 1.94 0.11
C CYS A 164 6.59 2.85 -1.14
N GLY A 165 7.53 2.67 -2.07
CA GLY A 165 7.52 3.44 -3.32
C GLY A 165 7.69 4.96 -3.15
N GLY A 166 8.26 5.43 -2.04
CA GLY A 166 8.40 6.85 -1.75
C GLY A 166 7.12 7.51 -1.20
N ASP A 167 6.08 6.74 -0.91
CA ASP A 167 4.79 7.28 -0.47
C ASP A 167 4.82 7.86 0.96
N GLU A 168 5.87 7.65 1.74
CA GLU A 168 6.00 8.26 3.06
C GLU A 168 6.02 9.79 3.00
N ASP A 169 6.48 10.37 1.89
CA ASP A 169 6.44 11.81 1.64
C ASP A 169 4.99 12.28 1.41
N PHE A 170 4.17 11.47 0.72
CA PHE A 170 2.74 11.72 0.57
C PHE A 170 2.00 11.70 1.90
N TRP A 171 2.26 10.69 2.72
CA TRP A 171 1.60 10.55 4.01
C TRP A 171 2.06 11.63 5.01
N ASP A 172 3.32 12.07 4.97
CA ASP A 172 3.78 13.25 5.73
C ASP A 172 3.14 14.55 5.22
N TRP A 173 3.03 14.71 3.90
CA TRP A 173 2.33 15.83 3.29
C TRP A 173 0.86 15.89 3.74
N LEU A 174 0.15 14.75 3.73
CA LEU A 174 -1.21 14.66 4.26
C LEU A 174 -1.28 15.00 5.76
N ALA A 175 -0.32 14.55 6.55
CA ALA A 175 -0.27 14.87 7.98
C ALA A 175 -0.04 16.38 8.25
N GLN A 176 0.58 17.10 7.31
CA GLN A 176 0.84 18.53 7.41
C GLN A 176 -0.23 19.41 6.73
N LYS A 177 -0.83 18.93 5.64
CA LYS A 177 -1.66 19.72 4.72
C LYS A 177 -3.05 19.12 4.48
N GLY A 178 -3.28 17.86 4.84
CA GLY A 178 -4.53 17.13 4.73
C GLY A 178 -5.52 17.43 5.85
N TYR A 179 -5.67 18.71 6.23
CA TYR A 179 -6.73 19.18 7.13
C TYR A 179 -6.75 18.54 8.53
N GLY A 180 -5.61 18.03 8.99
CA GLY A 180 -5.50 17.35 10.28
C GLY A 180 -6.27 16.02 10.34
N VAL A 181 -6.51 15.39 9.19
CA VAL A 181 -7.28 14.14 9.06
C VAL A 181 -6.51 12.94 9.61
N ASN A 182 -5.22 12.83 9.27
CA ASN A 182 -4.37 11.71 9.64
C ASN A 182 -3.00 12.17 10.18
N ASP A 183 -2.34 11.28 10.91
CA ASP A 183 -0.88 11.29 11.09
C ASP A 183 -0.44 9.86 11.39
N LEU A 184 0.18 9.21 10.41
CA LEU A 184 0.57 7.81 10.54
C LEU A 184 1.63 7.60 11.64
N LEU A 185 2.42 8.62 11.99
CA LEU A 185 3.39 8.53 13.08
C LEU A 185 2.68 8.47 14.46
N GLN A 186 1.50 9.06 14.59
CA GLN A 186 0.65 8.88 15.77
C GLN A 186 -0.08 7.53 15.75
N VAL A 187 -0.47 7.03 14.58
CA VAL A 187 -1.13 5.72 14.44
C VAL A 187 -0.23 4.59 14.94
N ILE A 188 1.07 4.65 14.62
CA ILE A 188 2.06 3.65 15.07
C ILE A 188 2.55 3.88 16.51
N ASP A 189 1.91 4.75 17.31
CA ASP A 189 2.25 4.92 18.73
C ASP A 189 2.24 3.58 19.46
N SER A 190 3.39 3.21 20.02
CA SER A 190 3.60 1.93 20.68
C SER A 190 2.70 1.70 21.88
N ARG A 191 2.26 2.78 22.54
CA ARG A 191 1.36 2.70 23.70
C ARG A 191 -0.04 2.20 23.32
N ARG A 192 -0.39 2.27 22.03
CA ARG A 192 -1.65 1.76 21.46
C ARG A 192 -1.53 0.35 20.88
N ARG A 193 -0.33 -0.24 20.92
CA ARG A 193 -0.05 -1.55 20.30
C ARG A 193 -1.08 -2.62 20.68
N ASP A 194 -1.48 -2.66 21.94
CA ASP A 194 -2.36 -3.70 22.49
C ASP A 194 -3.85 -3.53 22.11
N SER A 195 -4.18 -2.55 21.28
CA SER A 195 -5.53 -2.33 20.75
C SER A 195 -5.55 -1.97 19.27
N ARG A 196 -4.43 -2.14 18.53
CA ARG A 196 -4.33 -1.65 17.14
C ARG A 196 -5.27 -2.39 16.20
N LEU A 197 -5.43 -3.71 16.36
CA LEU A 197 -6.37 -4.46 15.54
C LEU A 197 -7.80 -4.00 15.84
N HIS A 198 -8.15 -3.85 17.11
CA HIS A 198 -9.49 -3.43 17.51
C HIS A 198 -9.82 -1.99 17.05
N ASP A 199 -8.92 -1.03 17.30
CA ASP A 199 -9.19 0.40 17.10
C ASP A 199 -8.98 0.84 15.64
N PHE A 200 -8.09 0.17 14.91
CA PHE A 200 -7.62 0.61 13.60
C PHE A 200 -7.70 -0.46 12.51
N GLY A 201 -7.93 -1.72 12.88
CA GLY A 201 -7.85 -2.83 11.94
C GLY A 201 -6.42 -3.13 11.49
N LEU A 202 -5.42 -2.72 12.27
CA LEU A 202 -4.00 -2.84 11.95
C LEU A 202 -3.39 -4.08 12.60
N ILE A 203 -2.49 -4.74 11.87
CA ILE A 203 -1.80 -5.95 12.35
C ILE A 203 -0.43 -5.57 12.90
N ASN A 204 -0.17 -5.90 14.16
CA ASN A 204 1.16 -5.75 14.76
C ASN A 204 2.18 -6.65 14.06
N GLN A 205 3.37 -6.14 13.80
CA GLN A 205 4.45 -6.88 13.18
C GLN A 205 5.05 -7.91 14.16
N PRO A 206 5.03 -9.22 13.83
CA PRO A 206 5.64 -10.24 14.67
C PRO A 206 7.14 -9.98 14.92
N GLY A 207 7.59 -10.17 16.16
CA GLY A 207 8.99 -9.95 16.60
C GLY A 207 9.27 -8.55 17.14
N LEU A 208 8.27 -7.67 17.15
CA LEU A 208 8.27 -6.40 17.85
C LEU A 208 7.31 -6.43 19.03
N LYS A 209 7.66 -5.67 20.08
CA LYS A 209 6.88 -5.52 21.30
C LYS A 209 6.60 -4.06 21.62
N ARG A 210 5.55 -3.85 22.40
CA ARG A 210 5.19 -2.56 22.99
C ARG A 210 6.36 -1.93 23.74
N SER A 211 6.46 -0.61 23.66
CA SER A 211 7.37 0.23 24.43
C SER A 211 6.65 1.46 24.98
N ASP A 212 6.57 1.55 26.30
CA ASP A 212 6.14 2.76 27.00
C ASP A 212 7.31 3.70 27.31
N THR A 213 8.50 3.42 26.78
CA THR A 213 9.68 4.28 26.92
C THR A 213 9.84 5.15 25.66
N PRO A 214 9.96 6.48 25.80
CA PRO A 214 10.25 7.35 24.67
C PRO A 214 11.58 6.98 24.01
N GLY A 215 11.52 6.71 22.71
CA GLY A 215 12.66 6.44 21.85
C GLY A 215 13.31 7.71 21.30
N PRO A 216 14.00 7.60 20.13
CA PRO A 216 14.50 8.75 19.39
C PRO A 216 13.48 9.87 19.29
N TRP A 217 13.91 11.10 19.59
CA TRP A 217 13.06 12.29 19.55
C TRP A 217 11.80 12.25 20.42
N GLY A 218 11.74 11.40 21.45
CA GLY A 218 10.60 11.33 22.37
C GLY A 218 9.40 10.55 21.81
N LEU A 219 9.58 9.83 20.70
CA LEU A 219 8.54 9.04 20.05
C LEU A 219 8.41 7.66 20.70
N TYR A 220 7.18 7.17 20.86
CA TYR A 220 6.91 5.81 21.35
C TYR A 220 6.82 4.85 20.17
N LEU A 221 7.91 4.14 19.90
CA LEU A 221 8.03 3.18 18.81
C LEU A 221 8.15 1.77 19.35
N ASP A 222 7.56 0.80 18.66
CA ASP A 222 7.71 -0.62 19.02
C ASP A 222 9.19 -1.01 18.99
N THR A 223 9.59 -1.91 19.89
CA THR A 223 10.99 -2.32 20.02
C THR A 223 11.16 -3.79 19.67
N LEU A 224 12.31 -4.16 19.13
CA LEU A 224 12.63 -5.59 18.94
C LEU A 224 12.64 -6.33 20.28
N GLU A 225 12.00 -7.50 20.30
CA GLU A 225 11.86 -8.35 21.48
C GLU A 225 13.18 -9.02 21.90
N ARG A 226 14.05 -9.39 20.94
CA ARG A 226 15.47 -9.78 21.12
C ARG A 226 16.19 -9.81 19.76
N LYS A 227 17.53 -10.00 19.73
CA LYS A 227 18.32 -10.14 18.49
C LYS A 227 17.59 -11.12 17.55
N ILE A 228 17.37 -10.67 16.32
CA ILE A 228 16.87 -11.47 15.19
C ILE A 228 17.89 -12.60 15.02
N GLY A 229 17.61 -13.72 15.66
CA GLY A 229 18.39 -14.95 15.61
C GLY A 229 17.73 -15.91 14.63
N VAL A 230 18.45 -16.98 14.31
CA VAL A 230 18.14 -18.00 13.29
C VAL A 230 16.73 -18.62 13.41
N GLU A 231 16.05 -18.44 14.54
CA GLU A 231 14.71 -18.97 14.82
C GLU A 231 13.63 -17.87 14.93
N GLY A 232 13.98 -16.59 14.78
CA GLY A 232 13.10 -15.45 14.98
C GLY A 232 13.08 -14.50 13.78
N ASN A 233 12.25 -14.84 12.81
CA ASN A 233 11.39 -13.91 12.04
C ASN A 233 11.71 -13.46 10.62
N TYR A 234 12.86 -13.75 10.02
CA TYR A 234 13.03 -13.66 8.56
C TYR A 234 14.08 -14.72 8.12
N SER A 235 13.77 -15.55 7.11
CA SER A 235 14.54 -16.78 6.81
C SER A 235 16.02 -16.50 6.48
N PRO A 236 16.97 -17.36 6.91
CA PRO A 236 18.37 -17.32 6.50
C PRO A 236 18.62 -17.99 5.14
N ALA A 237 17.61 -18.10 4.26
CA ALA A 237 17.73 -18.86 3.02
C ALA A 237 18.78 -18.31 2.02
N PHE A 238 19.46 -17.22 2.37
CA PHE A 238 20.72 -16.83 1.77
C PHE A 238 21.75 -16.71 2.89
N GLY A 239 22.95 -17.24 2.66
CA GLY A 239 24.16 -16.88 3.41
C GLY A 239 24.60 -15.42 3.16
N SER A 240 23.67 -14.53 2.80
CA SER A 240 23.94 -13.13 2.54
C SER A 240 24.35 -12.49 3.86
N THR A 241 25.57 -11.97 3.89
CA THR A 241 25.88 -10.88 4.81
C THR A 241 24.95 -9.74 4.40
N TYR A 242 23.90 -9.50 5.20
CA TYR A 242 23.35 -8.15 5.39
C TYR A 242 24.52 -7.17 5.26
N ASP A 243 24.43 -6.17 4.40
CA ASP A 243 25.46 -5.13 4.37
C ASP A 243 25.33 -4.32 5.67
N PRO A 244 26.18 -4.55 6.71
CA PRO A 244 26.17 -3.70 7.89
C PRO A 244 26.58 -2.26 7.57
N GLY A 245 27.06 -2.01 6.35
CA GLY A 245 27.36 -0.70 5.77
C GLY A 245 26.14 0.10 5.33
N ALA A 246 24.92 -0.48 5.27
CA ALA A 246 23.70 0.32 5.26
C ALA A 246 23.64 1.08 6.58
N GLN A 247 24.17 2.31 6.56
CA GLN A 247 24.39 3.09 7.78
C GLN A 247 23.07 3.22 8.52
N ALA A 248 22.97 2.50 9.64
CA ALA A 248 21.81 2.62 10.49
C ALA A 248 21.70 4.08 10.91
N TYR A 249 20.53 4.67 10.72
CA TYR A 249 20.26 6.05 11.10
C TYR A 249 20.59 6.20 12.58
N LYS A 250 21.41 7.21 12.88
CA LYS A 250 21.75 7.63 14.23
C LYS A 250 21.15 8.99 14.45
N ASP A 251 20.39 9.15 15.52
CA ASP A 251 19.93 10.46 15.93
C ASP A 251 21.09 11.31 16.50
N PRO A 252 20.88 12.61 16.76
CA PRO A 252 21.94 13.48 17.29
C PRO A 252 22.48 13.07 18.66
N GLN A 253 21.77 12.18 19.39
CA GLN A 253 22.22 11.60 20.65
C GLN A 253 22.95 10.26 20.44
N GLY A 254 23.18 9.85 19.20
CA GLY A 254 23.85 8.61 18.83
C GLY A 254 22.99 7.36 18.94
N ARG A 255 21.67 7.49 19.18
CA ARG A 255 20.75 6.35 19.25
C ARG A 255 20.44 5.85 17.85
N THR A 256 20.46 4.53 17.67
CA THR A 256 20.22 3.89 16.38
C THR A 256 18.80 3.34 16.30
N LEU A 257 18.12 3.57 15.16
CA LEU A 257 16.88 2.85 14.87
C LEU A 257 17.17 1.37 14.65
N LYS A 258 16.37 0.51 15.29
CA LYS A 258 16.52 -0.94 15.15
C LYS A 258 16.04 -1.36 13.76
N ASN A 259 16.83 -2.17 13.06
CA ASN A 259 16.45 -2.78 11.80
C ASN A 259 15.85 -4.17 12.03
N ASP A 260 15.07 -4.65 11.07
CA ASP A 260 14.55 -6.02 11.02
C ASP A 260 15.34 -6.91 10.06
N GLY A 261 16.58 -6.54 9.75
CA GLY A 261 17.48 -7.29 8.90
C GLY A 261 17.35 -7.03 7.40
N VAL A 262 16.32 -6.33 6.91
CA VAL A 262 16.25 -5.85 5.51
C VAL A 262 16.94 -4.48 5.36
N ASN A 263 17.28 -4.08 4.14
CA ASN A 263 17.94 -2.79 3.89
C ASN A 263 16.99 -1.61 4.19
N PRO A 264 17.25 -0.81 5.25
CA PRO A 264 16.37 0.29 5.61
C PRO A 264 16.40 1.48 4.64
N LEU A 265 17.41 1.58 3.77
CA LEU A 265 17.45 2.61 2.73
C LEU A 265 16.50 2.32 1.56
N VAL A 266 16.12 1.04 1.41
CA VAL A 266 15.15 0.59 0.39
C VAL A 266 13.75 0.45 1.01
N TYR A 267 13.67 -0.20 2.16
CA TYR A 267 12.42 -0.65 2.76
C TYR A 267 12.03 0.11 4.04
N GLY A 268 12.83 1.08 4.50
CA GLY A 268 12.59 1.75 5.77
C GLY A 268 12.85 0.85 6.98
N TYR A 269 12.71 1.41 8.18
CA TYR A 269 12.79 0.69 9.45
C TYR A 269 11.41 0.10 9.81
N PRO A 270 11.35 -1.02 10.57
CA PRO A 270 10.08 -1.54 11.07
C PRO A 270 9.40 -0.52 11.99
N SER A 271 8.11 -0.26 11.76
CA SER A 271 7.30 0.64 12.61
C SER A 271 6.67 -0.07 13.81
N GLY A 272 6.51 -1.41 13.72
CA GLY A 272 5.66 -2.18 14.62
C GLY A 272 4.30 -2.56 14.04
N VAL A 273 3.93 -2.01 12.89
CA VAL A 273 2.71 -2.35 12.14
C VAL A 273 3.09 -2.94 10.79
N ILE A 274 2.50 -4.08 10.43
CA ILE A 274 2.71 -4.68 9.11
C ILE A 274 2.19 -3.73 8.04
N GLY A 275 3.02 -3.48 7.03
CA GLY A 275 2.70 -2.59 5.94
C GLY A 275 2.96 -1.11 6.22
N MET A 276 3.54 -0.76 7.38
CA MET A 276 4.02 0.58 7.65
C MET A 276 5.52 0.57 7.97
N ARG A 277 6.28 1.47 7.34
CA ARG A 277 7.75 1.55 7.49
C ARG A 277 8.16 2.97 7.85
N LEU A 278 9.16 3.09 8.72
CA LEU A 278 9.70 4.36 9.20
C LEU A 278 10.86 4.83 8.32
N PHE A 279 10.86 6.09 7.93
CA PHE A 279 11.97 6.73 7.22
C PHE A 279 12.39 8.01 7.94
N PRO A 280 13.71 8.27 8.12
CA PRO A 280 14.19 9.56 8.61
C PRO A 280 13.70 10.71 7.72
N ASN A 281 13.09 11.74 8.30
CA ASN A 281 12.51 12.83 7.51
C ASN A 281 13.63 13.79 6.99
N PRO A 282 13.77 13.97 5.66
CA PRO A 282 14.63 14.98 5.04
C PRO A 282 14.58 16.35 5.68
N ASN A 283 13.36 16.87 5.82
CA ASN A 283 13.08 18.22 6.27
C ASN A 283 13.39 18.42 7.75
N PHE A 284 13.53 17.33 8.49
CA PHE A 284 13.89 17.36 9.90
C PHE A 284 15.40 17.25 10.12
N PHE A 285 16.13 16.49 9.30
CA PHE A 285 17.53 16.17 9.57
C PHE A 285 18.54 16.92 8.71
N ILE A 286 18.30 17.05 7.41
CA ILE A 286 19.31 17.56 6.46
C ILE A 286 18.80 18.69 5.56
N GLY A 287 17.48 18.90 5.51
CA GLY A 287 16.88 19.96 4.72
C GLY A 287 17.31 21.35 5.17
N PRO A 288 17.09 22.39 4.33
CA PRO A 288 17.54 23.75 4.60
C PRO A 288 17.02 24.32 5.93
N ASP A 289 15.80 23.95 6.33
CA ASP A 289 15.16 24.39 7.58
C ASP A 289 15.26 23.36 8.73
N ALA A 290 16.08 22.31 8.60
CA ALA A 290 16.20 21.23 9.58
C ALA A 290 16.49 21.72 11.00
N LYS A 291 17.33 22.76 11.16
CA LYS A 291 17.62 23.34 12.49
C LYS A 291 16.38 23.94 13.14
N ASN A 292 15.55 24.63 12.36
CA ASN A 292 14.31 25.22 12.86
C ASN A 292 13.27 24.12 13.16
N ALA A 293 13.19 23.09 12.32
CA ALA A 293 12.36 21.92 12.56
C ALA A 293 12.72 21.22 13.88
N GLN A 294 14.00 20.94 14.10
CA GLN A 294 14.51 20.34 15.34
C GLN A 294 14.27 21.23 16.56
N ALA A 295 14.50 22.54 16.44
CA ALA A 295 14.28 23.48 17.54
C ALA A 295 12.80 23.63 17.92
N ARG A 296 11.90 23.49 16.95
CA ARG A 296 10.45 23.53 17.15
C ARG A 296 9.89 22.24 17.73
N TRP A 297 10.57 21.11 17.52
CA TRP A 297 10.07 19.79 17.88
C TRP A 297 9.79 19.66 19.38
N ASN A 298 8.57 19.23 19.70
CA ASN A 298 8.12 18.94 21.05
C ASN A 298 7.25 17.67 20.99
N ALA A 299 7.82 16.56 21.45
CA ALA A 299 7.16 15.26 21.43
C ALA A 299 5.92 15.21 22.35
N GLU A 300 5.96 15.90 23.49
CA GLU A 300 4.81 15.93 24.41
C GLU A 300 3.63 16.66 23.77
N ALA A 301 3.87 17.82 23.15
CA ALA A 301 2.86 18.56 22.41
C ALA A 301 2.40 17.78 21.16
N PHE A 302 3.30 17.05 20.49
CA PHE A 302 2.94 16.19 19.35
C PHE A 302 1.88 15.15 19.72
N TYR A 303 1.96 14.54 20.92
CA TYR A 303 0.96 13.55 21.35
C TYR A 303 -0.28 14.16 22.02
N ASN A 304 -0.14 15.29 22.71
CA ASN A 304 -1.15 15.79 23.62
C ASN A 304 -1.82 17.12 23.19
N ASP A 305 -1.29 17.80 22.17
CA ASP A 305 -1.82 19.06 21.66
C ASP A 305 -2.19 18.93 20.18
N HIS A 306 -3.50 18.89 19.91
CA HIS A 306 -4.02 18.78 18.55
C HIS A 306 -3.60 19.94 17.65
N ALA A 307 -3.59 21.19 18.17
CA ALA A 307 -3.21 22.36 17.40
C ALA A 307 -1.72 22.34 17.04
N TYR A 308 -0.86 21.94 17.98
CA TYR A 308 0.56 21.75 17.69
C TYR A 308 0.79 20.67 16.63
N ALA A 309 0.15 19.52 16.80
CA ALA A 309 0.39 18.36 15.96
C ALA A 309 -0.26 18.49 14.57
N THR A 310 -1.24 19.37 14.37
CA THR A 310 -1.86 19.68 13.06
C THR A 310 -1.26 20.91 12.39
N ASP A 311 -0.38 21.66 13.09
CA ASP A 311 0.28 22.82 12.51
C ASP A 311 1.18 22.36 11.34
N PRO A 312 0.99 22.90 10.12
CA PRO A 312 1.81 22.55 8.95
C PRO A 312 3.32 22.82 9.14
N ARG A 313 3.70 23.61 10.14
CA ARG A 313 5.11 23.91 10.48
C ARG A 313 5.72 22.87 11.43
N THR A 314 4.93 21.93 11.92
CA THR A 314 5.42 20.82 12.75
C THR A 314 5.97 19.73 11.85
N VAL A 315 7.29 19.76 11.61
CA VAL A 315 7.99 18.73 10.85
C VAL A 315 8.27 17.53 11.76
N ARG A 316 7.89 16.33 11.33
CA ARG A 316 8.07 15.10 12.11
C ARG A 316 9.51 14.59 11.96
N PRO A 317 10.14 13.99 12.99
CA PRO A 317 11.45 13.37 12.86
C PRO A 317 11.46 12.19 11.88
N PHE A 318 10.35 11.47 11.76
CA PHE A 318 10.22 10.35 10.84
C PHE A 318 8.95 10.50 10.01
N THR A 319 9.01 10.07 8.76
CA THR A 319 7.86 9.83 7.91
C THR A 319 7.48 8.35 7.96
N VAL A 320 6.23 8.03 7.63
CA VAL A 320 5.72 6.66 7.64
C VAL A 320 5.22 6.32 6.25
N GLY A 321 5.86 5.35 5.61
CA GLY A 321 5.46 4.83 4.30
C GLY A 321 4.51 3.66 4.46
N VAL A 322 3.68 3.45 3.44
CA VAL A 322 2.68 2.38 3.39
C VAL A 322 3.04 1.41 2.27
N SER A 323 3.10 0.12 2.58
CA SER A 323 3.22 -0.93 1.56
C SER A 323 1.87 -1.61 1.35
N CYS A 324 1.76 -2.41 0.28
CA CYS A 324 0.53 -3.14 -0.03
C CYS A 324 0.14 -4.12 1.09
N ALA A 325 1.07 -4.52 1.94
CA ALA A 325 0.78 -5.38 3.08
C ALA A 325 -0.26 -4.78 4.05
N LEU A 326 -0.35 -3.45 4.17
CA LEU A 326 -1.33 -2.79 5.04
C LEU A 326 -2.76 -3.20 4.69
N CYS A 327 -3.04 -3.31 3.39
CA CYS A 327 -4.36 -3.59 2.84
C CYS A 327 -4.58 -5.08 2.53
N HIS A 328 -3.51 -5.87 2.42
CA HIS A 328 -3.59 -7.25 1.94
C HIS A 328 -3.28 -8.32 3.00
N VAL A 329 -2.65 -7.96 4.11
CA VAL A 329 -2.37 -8.88 5.21
C VAL A 329 -3.52 -8.96 6.20
N SER A 330 -3.90 -10.17 6.56
CA SER A 330 -4.86 -10.44 7.64
C SER A 330 -4.51 -11.74 8.36
N THR A 331 -5.29 -12.05 9.39
CA THR A 331 -5.21 -13.33 10.11
C THR A 331 -5.53 -14.50 9.18
N HIS A 332 -4.70 -15.53 9.22
CA HIS A 332 -4.87 -16.75 8.45
C HIS A 332 -6.13 -17.49 8.95
N PRO A 333 -7.15 -17.74 8.09
CA PRO A 333 -8.44 -18.26 8.54
C PRO A 333 -8.36 -19.69 9.12
N LEU A 334 -7.36 -20.48 8.68
CA LEU A 334 -7.13 -21.83 9.21
C LEU A 334 -6.12 -21.88 10.36
N ASN A 335 -5.51 -20.75 10.72
CA ASN A 335 -4.55 -20.65 11.80
C ASN A 335 -4.59 -19.26 12.46
N PRO A 336 -5.75 -18.81 12.96
CA PRO A 336 -5.86 -17.49 13.56
C PRO A 336 -4.96 -17.42 14.82
N PRO A 337 -4.43 -16.24 15.16
CA PRO A 337 -3.62 -16.09 16.34
C PRO A 337 -4.46 -16.30 17.61
N ALA A 338 -3.87 -16.87 18.66
CA ALA A 338 -4.54 -17.02 19.95
C ALA A 338 -4.80 -15.68 20.64
N ASN A 339 -3.89 -14.72 20.44
CA ASN A 339 -4.06 -13.31 20.78
C ASN A 339 -3.90 -12.49 19.51
N ALA A 340 -4.96 -11.79 19.10
CA ALA A 340 -4.99 -11.06 17.86
C ALA A 340 -4.03 -9.85 17.81
N GLU A 341 -3.65 -9.33 18.98
CA GLU A 341 -2.66 -8.24 19.10
C GLU A 341 -1.21 -8.77 19.19
N GLU A 342 -1.02 -10.09 19.33
CA GLU A 342 0.29 -10.76 19.34
C GLU A 342 0.38 -11.89 18.31
N PRO A 343 0.19 -11.60 17.01
CA PRO A 343 0.26 -12.61 15.97
C PRO A 343 1.70 -13.12 15.79
N GLN A 344 1.83 -14.38 15.39
CA GLN A 344 3.06 -14.91 14.79
C GLN A 344 2.96 -14.88 13.27
N TRP A 345 4.09 -14.93 12.55
CA TRP A 345 4.07 -14.95 11.08
C TRP A 345 3.21 -16.09 10.51
N SER A 346 3.21 -17.26 11.15
CA SER A 346 2.36 -18.40 10.77
C SER A 346 0.86 -18.16 10.93
N ASN A 347 0.47 -17.13 11.68
CA ASN A 347 -0.92 -16.75 11.87
C ASN A 347 -1.42 -15.78 10.80
N LEU A 348 -0.61 -15.43 9.81
CA LEU A 348 -0.91 -14.37 8.86
C LEU A 348 -0.93 -14.87 7.42
N SER A 349 -1.73 -14.20 6.61
CA SER A 349 -1.90 -14.43 5.17
C SER A 349 -1.86 -13.10 4.44
N SER A 350 -1.03 -12.99 3.41
CA SER A 350 -0.88 -11.81 2.55
C SER A 350 -1.83 -11.80 1.34
N ILE A 351 -2.57 -12.89 1.13
CA ILE A 351 -3.40 -13.07 -0.08
C ILE A 351 -4.92 -12.94 0.14
N VAL A 352 -5.38 -12.74 1.38
CA VAL A 352 -6.82 -12.79 1.72
C VAL A 352 -7.48 -11.42 1.80
N GLY A 353 -6.69 -10.34 1.77
CA GLY A 353 -7.18 -8.98 2.02
C GLY A 353 -7.32 -8.67 3.52
N ALA A 354 -7.11 -7.43 3.92
CA ALA A 354 -7.24 -6.96 5.30
C ALA A 354 -8.72 -6.83 5.70
N GLN A 355 -9.36 -7.98 5.96
CA GLN A 355 -10.80 -8.09 6.26
C GLN A 355 -11.27 -7.32 7.50
N TYR A 356 -10.34 -6.90 8.35
CA TYR A 356 -10.63 -6.15 9.58
C TYR A 356 -10.16 -4.70 9.53
N PHE A 357 -9.64 -4.22 8.39
CA PHE A 357 -9.14 -2.85 8.25
C PHE A 357 -10.23 -1.83 8.58
N LEU A 358 -9.90 -0.80 9.37
CA LEU A 358 -10.81 0.28 9.72
C LEU A 358 -10.27 1.61 9.17
N THR A 359 -10.82 2.06 8.05
CA THR A 359 -10.40 3.31 7.39
C THR A 359 -10.50 4.51 8.33
N GLY A 360 -11.59 4.62 9.10
CA GLY A 360 -11.76 5.70 10.07
C GLY A 360 -10.73 5.68 11.20
N GLY A 361 -10.30 4.50 11.65
CA GLY A 361 -9.26 4.39 12.66
C GLY A 361 -7.89 4.81 12.14
N THR A 362 -7.52 4.36 10.93
CA THR A 362 -6.19 4.60 10.38
C THR A 362 -6.09 5.98 9.70
N ILE A 363 -6.96 6.23 8.71
CA ILE A 363 -6.95 7.45 7.90
C ILE A 363 -7.65 8.60 8.62
N GLY A 364 -8.66 8.33 9.45
CA GLY A 364 -9.36 9.36 10.24
C GLY A 364 -8.83 9.52 11.65
N SER A 365 -7.60 9.04 11.94
CA SER A 365 -7.05 8.86 13.29
C SER A 365 -7.06 10.12 14.16
N ARG A 366 -7.17 11.30 13.56
CA ARG A 366 -7.14 12.60 14.25
C ARG A 366 -8.45 13.37 14.21
N LEU A 367 -9.47 12.82 13.55
CA LEU A 367 -10.75 13.49 13.38
C LEU A 367 -11.65 13.30 14.60
N GLU A 368 -12.20 14.41 15.10
CA GLU A 368 -13.29 14.35 16.06
C GLU A 368 -14.55 13.75 15.44
N LYS A 369 -15.33 13.00 16.24
CA LYS A 369 -16.56 12.35 15.76
C LYS A 369 -17.61 13.33 15.23
N THR A 370 -17.55 14.60 15.61
CA THR A 370 -18.44 15.66 15.11
C THR A 370 -18.06 16.14 13.70
N ASN A 371 -16.87 15.78 13.20
CA ASN A 371 -16.39 16.17 11.88
C ASN A 371 -17.07 15.35 10.77
N PHE A 372 -17.47 16.01 9.68
CA PHE A 372 -18.07 15.35 8.52
C PHE A 372 -17.18 14.25 7.92
N LEU A 373 -15.87 14.49 7.77
CA LEU A 373 -14.93 13.50 7.27
C LEU A 373 -14.85 12.27 8.19
N SER A 374 -15.02 12.45 9.51
CA SER A 374 -15.09 11.33 10.46
C SER A 374 -16.32 10.46 10.17
N GLN A 375 -17.48 11.09 9.93
CA GLN A 375 -18.72 10.39 9.59
C GLN A 375 -18.65 9.71 8.21
N TYR A 376 -18.04 10.36 7.23
CA TYR A 376 -17.78 9.78 5.91
C TYR A 376 -16.91 8.51 6.04
N LEU A 377 -15.79 8.60 6.74
CA LEU A 377 -14.90 7.46 6.96
C LEU A 377 -15.57 6.34 7.77
N ALA A 378 -16.38 6.68 8.76
CA ALA A 378 -17.13 5.72 9.58
C ALA A 378 -18.28 5.03 8.82
N SER A 379 -18.69 5.55 7.65
CA SER A 379 -19.69 4.90 6.80
C SER A 379 -19.15 3.72 6.00
N GLN A 380 -17.81 3.63 5.84
CA GLN A 380 -17.15 2.51 5.20
C GLN A 380 -17.23 1.27 6.10
N GLN A 381 -17.51 0.11 5.51
CA GLN A 381 -17.62 -1.13 6.27
C GLN A 381 -16.22 -1.62 6.70
N PRO A 382 -16.09 -2.33 7.83
CA PRO A 382 -14.84 -3.00 8.16
C PRO A 382 -14.36 -3.90 7.02
N GLY A 383 -13.07 -3.83 6.71
CA GLY A 383 -12.45 -4.58 5.61
C GLY A 383 -12.68 -3.99 4.22
N THR A 384 -13.28 -2.80 4.12
CA THR A 384 -13.36 -2.02 2.89
C THR A 384 -12.47 -0.79 2.96
N ILE A 385 -12.02 -0.33 1.79
CA ILE A 385 -11.36 0.97 1.65
C ILE A 385 -11.85 1.65 0.38
N ASP A 386 -12.00 2.96 0.46
CA ASP A 386 -12.09 3.80 -0.71
C ASP A 386 -10.72 4.43 -0.99
N THR A 387 -9.98 3.89 -1.96
CA THR A 387 -8.69 4.45 -2.36
C THR A 387 -8.83 5.70 -3.23
N SER A 388 -9.99 5.96 -3.85
CA SER A 388 -10.18 7.17 -4.64
C SER A 388 -10.47 8.39 -3.76
N MET A 389 -10.76 8.20 -2.47
CA MET A 389 -10.90 9.28 -1.49
C MET A 389 -9.74 10.28 -1.53
N THR A 390 -8.50 9.83 -1.75
CA THR A 390 -7.31 10.71 -1.79
C THR A 390 -7.28 11.60 -3.03
N ALA A 391 -7.68 11.08 -4.19
CA ALA A 391 -7.85 11.83 -5.44
C ALA A 391 -9.18 12.59 -5.52
N THR A 392 -10.13 12.23 -4.65
CA THR A 392 -11.44 12.82 -4.44
C THR A 392 -12.28 12.93 -5.70
N ASP A 393 -12.80 11.77 -6.14
CA ASP A 393 -13.81 11.67 -7.20
C ASP A 393 -15.25 11.98 -6.72
N GLN A 394 -15.40 12.33 -5.43
CA GLN A 394 -16.68 12.60 -4.75
C GLN A 394 -17.61 11.38 -4.68
N ILE A 395 -17.08 10.18 -4.89
CA ILE A 395 -17.80 8.94 -4.74
C ILE A 395 -17.42 8.35 -3.37
N ASN A 396 -18.41 7.87 -2.62
CA ASN A 396 -18.17 7.02 -1.47
C ASN A 396 -18.42 5.58 -1.88
N ASN A 397 -17.40 4.92 -2.43
CA ASN A 397 -17.53 3.58 -2.98
C ASN A 397 -16.43 2.67 -2.46
N SER A 398 -16.32 2.60 -1.13
CA SER A 398 -15.40 1.68 -0.47
C SER A 398 -15.68 0.25 -0.93
N ASN A 399 -14.63 -0.47 -1.34
CA ASN A 399 -14.75 -1.85 -1.78
C ASN A 399 -13.92 -2.76 -0.88
N ALA A 400 -14.30 -4.03 -0.82
CA ALA A 400 -13.53 -5.05 -0.10
C ALA A 400 -12.13 -5.16 -0.71
N MET A 401 -11.13 -5.31 0.15
CA MET A 401 -9.75 -5.57 -0.29
C MET A 401 -9.71 -6.86 -1.12
N ASN A 402 -9.26 -6.76 -2.37
CA ASN A 402 -9.26 -7.92 -3.27
C ASN A 402 -8.29 -8.99 -2.78
N ALA A 403 -8.77 -10.23 -2.75
CA ALA A 403 -7.94 -11.38 -2.45
C ALA A 403 -7.12 -11.81 -3.68
N ILE A 404 -5.85 -12.15 -3.47
CA ILE A 404 -4.86 -12.47 -4.49
C ILE A 404 -4.61 -13.99 -4.50
N PHE A 405 -5.57 -14.75 -4.98
CA PHE A 405 -5.45 -16.21 -5.12
C PHE A 405 -6.06 -16.71 -6.45
N GLU A 406 -5.76 -17.96 -6.80
CA GLU A 406 -6.25 -18.62 -8.02
C GLU A 406 -5.86 -17.88 -9.32
N MET A 407 -4.72 -17.17 -9.31
CA MET A 407 -4.26 -16.39 -10.46
C MET A 407 -4.12 -17.23 -11.75
N PRO A 408 -3.55 -18.46 -11.73
CA PRO A 408 -3.51 -19.31 -12.92
C PRO A 408 -4.90 -19.63 -13.49
N ALA A 409 -5.88 -19.95 -12.62
CA ALA A 409 -7.25 -20.24 -13.05
C ALA A 409 -7.95 -18.99 -13.62
N ARG A 410 -7.71 -17.82 -13.04
CA ARG A 410 -8.22 -16.53 -13.54
C ARG A 410 -7.64 -16.19 -14.91
N VAL A 411 -6.33 -16.37 -15.10
CA VAL A 411 -5.66 -16.18 -16.40
C VAL A 411 -6.17 -17.18 -17.43
N ALA A 412 -6.35 -18.45 -17.07
CA ALA A 412 -6.92 -19.46 -17.95
C ALA A 412 -8.35 -19.11 -18.39
N ARG A 413 -9.19 -18.65 -17.45
CA ARG A 413 -10.54 -18.15 -17.77
C ARG A 413 -10.50 -16.92 -18.67
N ALA A 414 -9.54 -16.01 -18.48
CA ALA A 414 -9.39 -14.83 -19.34
C ALA A 414 -9.19 -15.20 -20.81
N GLN A 415 -8.58 -16.35 -21.11
CA GLN A 415 -8.41 -16.86 -22.48
C GLN A 415 -9.73 -17.21 -23.19
N LEU A 416 -10.82 -17.35 -22.45
CA LEU A 416 -12.15 -17.60 -23.00
C LEU A 416 -12.91 -16.32 -23.31
N ASN A 417 -12.46 -15.18 -22.75
CA ASN A 417 -13.12 -13.90 -22.95
C ASN A 417 -12.57 -13.20 -24.21
N PRO A 418 -13.39 -12.36 -24.89
CA PRO A 418 -12.89 -11.44 -25.90
C PRO A 418 -11.77 -10.55 -25.33
N ALA A 419 -10.77 -10.24 -26.15
CA ALA A 419 -9.77 -9.26 -25.79
C ALA A 419 -10.36 -7.84 -25.91
N GLU A 420 -9.92 -6.94 -25.03
CA GLU A 420 -10.34 -5.54 -25.02
C GLU A 420 -9.25 -4.65 -25.62
N VAL A 421 -9.65 -3.78 -26.55
CA VAL A 421 -8.75 -2.82 -27.20
C VAL A 421 -8.27 -1.80 -26.18
N GLN A 422 -6.96 -1.65 -26.10
CA GLN A 422 -6.29 -0.80 -25.12
C GLN A 422 -6.04 0.60 -25.68
N GLY A 423 -6.24 1.62 -24.85
CA GLY A 423 -5.85 2.99 -25.18
C GLY A 423 -4.32 3.19 -25.17
N PRO A 424 -3.80 4.26 -25.80
CA PRO A 424 -2.34 4.50 -25.89
C PRO A 424 -1.61 4.53 -24.55
N ALA A 425 -2.22 5.09 -23.50
CA ALA A 425 -1.64 5.14 -22.16
C ALA A 425 -1.43 3.73 -21.58
N ALA A 426 -2.44 2.86 -21.68
CA ALA A 426 -2.37 1.47 -21.22
C ALA A 426 -1.36 0.65 -22.04
N GLN A 427 -1.32 0.84 -23.36
CA GLN A 427 -0.33 0.22 -24.25
C GLN A 427 1.10 0.65 -23.91
N SER A 428 1.28 1.88 -23.38
CA SER A 428 2.60 2.36 -22.99
C SER A 428 3.17 1.60 -21.79
N ILE A 429 2.34 0.99 -20.93
CA ILE A 429 2.79 0.13 -19.83
C ILE A 429 3.01 -1.28 -20.40
N PRO A 430 4.25 -1.75 -20.52
CA PRO A 430 4.54 -3.03 -21.15
C PRO A 430 4.03 -4.19 -20.29
N PHE A 431 3.46 -5.21 -20.94
CA PHE A 431 3.24 -6.53 -20.36
C PHE A 431 3.83 -7.56 -21.32
N GLY A 432 4.99 -8.13 -20.98
CA GLY A 432 5.67 -9.06 -21.88
C GLY A 432 6.37 -8.37 -23.06
N SER A 433 6.41 -9.03 -24.23
CA SER A 433 7.32 -8.72 -25.33
C SER A 433 6.79 -7.74 -26.39
N THR A 434 5.55 -7.25 -26.28
CA THR A 434 4.99 -6.30 -27.24
C THR A 434 3.96 -5.36 -26.61
N GLN A 435 3.83 -4.14 -27.18
CA GLN A 435 2.68 -3.25 -26.97
C GLN A 435 1.43 -3.93 -27.55
N GLU A 436 0.84 -4.85 -26.79
CA GLU A 436 -0.40 -5.51 -27.19
C GLU A 436 -1.53 -4.46 -27.19
N SER A 437 -2.06 -4.16 -28.37
CA SER A 437 -3.20 -3.25 -28.56
C SER A 437 -4.51 -3.84 -28.07
N GLU A 438 -4.56 -5.15 -27.80
CA GLU A 438 -5.69 -5.86 -27.24
C GLU A 438 -5.22 -6.68 -26.04
N ARG A 439 -5.94 -6.63 -24.91
CA ARG A 439 -5.59 -7.39 -23.70
C ARG A 439 -6.77 -8.24 -23.24
N ARG A 440 -6.46 -9.44 -22.75
CA ARG A 440 -7.43 -10.30 -22.08
C ARG A 440 -7.43 -10.00 -20.59
N ILE A 441 -8.63 -9.88 -20.01
CA ILE A 441 -8.78 -9.35 -18.66
C ILE A 441 -9.11 -10.50 -17.70
N PRO A 442 -8.28 -10.73 -16.67
CA PRO A 442 -8.50 -11.78 -15.68
C PRO A 442 -9.63 -11.47 -14.70
N ARG A 443 -10.14 -10.22 -14.68
CA ARG A 443 -11.22 -9.72 -13.82
C ARG A 443 -10.90 -9.98 -12.34
N VAL A 444 -9.68 -9.62 -11.96
CA VAL A 444 -9.19 -9.70 -10.58
C VAL A 444 -9.81 -8.60 -9.74
N LEU A 445 -9.95 -7.39 -10.30
CA LEU A 445 -10.43 -6.21 -9.60
C LEU A 445 -11.91 -6.01 -9.92
N MET A 446 -12.74 -5.89 -8.87
CA MET A 446 -14.20 -5.86 -8.99
C MET A 446 -14.73 -4.70 -9.85
N ASP A 447 -14.02 -3.58 -9.87
CA ASP A 447 -14.33 -2.37 -10.65
C ASP A 447 -13.88 -2.46 -12.12
N GLY A 448 -13.24 -3.55 -12.53
CA GLY A 448 -12.70 -3.73 -13.88
C GLY A 448 -11.45 -2.89 -14.13
N ALA A 449 -10.80 -2.37 -13.10
CA ALA A 449 -9.59 -1.58 -13.27
C ALA A 449 -8.33 -2.41 -13.61
N ASP A 450 -8.46 -3.73 -13.72
CA ASP A 450 -7.50 -4.58 -14.40
C ASP A 450 -7.71 -4.66 -15.93
N SER A 451 -8.65 -3.89 -16.47
CA SER A 451 -8.86 -3.71 -17.92
C SER A 451 -7.64 -3.15 -18.66
N ILE A 452 -6.77 -2.44 -17.93
CA ILE A 452 -5.46 -2.00 -18.42
C ILE A 452 -4.41 -3.12 -18.40
N GLY A 453 -4.79 -4.38 -18.15
CA GLY A 453 -3.89 -5.53 -18.06
C GLY A 453 -3.31 -5.74 -16.66
N LEU A 454 -2.98 -7.00 -16.34
CA LEU A 454 -2.62 -7.43 -14.98
C LEU A 454 -1.44 -6.65 -14.37
N PHE A 455 -0.36 -6.47 -15.13
CA PHE A 455 0.83 -5.77 -14.61
C PHE A 455 0.56 -4.28 -14.37
N ALA A 456 -0.09 -3.59 -15.31
CA ALA A 456 -0.47 -2.20 -15.11
C ALA A 456 -1.43 -2.03 -13.92
N ALA A 457 -2.35 -2.99 -13.75
CA ALA A 457 -3.27 -3.04 -12.61
C ALA A 457 -2.55 -3.20 -11.26
N LEU A 458 -1.43 -3.93 -11.22
CA LEU A 458 -0.58 -4.03 -10.03
C LEU A 458 0.24 -2.75 -9.81
N CYS A 459 0.85 -2.20 -10.86
CA CYS A 459 1.64 -0.97 -10.76
C CYS A 459 0.80 0.24 -10.32
N ARG A 460 -0.46 0.34 -10.76
CA ARG A 460 -1.34 1.47 -10.39
C ARG A 460 -1.53 1.61 -8.88
N VAL A 461 -1.44 0.51 -8.13
CA VAL A 461 -1.69 0.52 -6.68
C VAL A 461 -0.67 1.40 -5.97
N TYR A 462 0.59 1.41 -6.41
CA TYR A 462 1.61 2.29 -5.85
C TYR A 462 1.27 3.77 -6.07
N LEU A 463 0.76 4.12 -7.26
CA LEU A 463 0.25 5.47 -7.50
C LEU A 463 -0.90 5.77 -6.53
N ASN A 464 -1.89 4.87 -6.42
CA ASN A 464 -3.06 5.03 -5.54
C ASN A 464 -2.73 5.19 -4.05
N VAL A 465 -1.56 4.77 -3.59
CA VAL A 465 -1.14 4.94 -2.18
C VAL A 465 -0.17 6.11 -1.97
N GLY A 466 0.20 6.83 -3.03
CA GLY A 466 0.98 8.07 -2.91
C GLY A 466 2.34 8.09 -3.61
N LEU A 467 2.69 7.07 -4.40
CA LEU A 467 3.89 7.15 -5.23
C LEU A 467 3.78 8.36 -6.17
N PHE A 468 4.80 9.22 -6.13
CA PHE A 468 4.88 10.44 -6.94
C PHE A 468 3.70 11.41 -6.73
N HIS A 469 3.30 11.58 -5.46
CA HIS A 469 2.17 12.42 -5.08
C HIS A 469 2.28 13.89 -5.46
N ASP A 470 3.49 14.41 -5.70
CA ASP A 470 3.68 15.80 -6.14
C ASP A 470 2.93 16.09 -7.44
N GLU A 471 2.87 15.12 -8.36
CA GLU A 471 2.09 15.26 -9.58
C GLU A 471 0.59 15.22 -9.30
N TRP A 472 0.12 14.41 -8.34
CA TRP A 472 -1.28 14.44 -7.92
C TRP A 472 -1.68 15.80 -7.39
N ASN A 473 -0.84 16.38 -6.53
CA ASN A 473 -1.09 17.69 -5.94
C ASN A 473 -1.03 18.83 -6.98
N ARG A 474 -0.41 18.61 -8.15
CA ARG A 474 -0.44 19.54 -9.30
C ARG A 474 -1.69 19.37 -10.16
N ASP A 475 -2.15 18.13 -10.31
CA ASP A 475 -3.26 17.76 -11.18
C ASP A 475 -4.64 17.93 -10.52
N THR A 476 -4.72 17.81 -9.20
CA THR A 476 -5.96 17.93 -8.44
C THR A 476 -5.74 18.45 -7.01
N ASN A 477 -6.80 18.97 -6.40
CA ASN A 477 -6.85 19.23 -4.97
C ASN A 477 -7.27 17.95 -4.24
N THR A 478 -6.29 17.24 -3.69
CA THR A 478 -6.47 15.99 -2.95
C THR A 478 -7.32 16.20 -1.68
N ILE A 479 -8.02 15.14 -1.25
CA ILE A 479 -8.97 15.09 -0.11
C ILE A 479 -10.30 15.85 -0.30
N ILE A 480 -10.29 17.07 -0.85
CA ILE A 480 -11.50 17.90 -0.95
C ILE A 480 -12.09 17.95 -2.37
N GLY A 481 -11.28 17.86 -3.42
CA GLY A 481 -11.76 17.60 -4.79
C GLY A 481 -12.55 18.71 -5.48
N PHE A 482 -12.30 19.99 -5.19
CA PHE A 482 -13.00 21.13 -5.82
C PHE A 482 -12.39 21.65 -7.13
N THR A 483 -11.29 21.06 -7.58
CA THR A 483 -10.68 21.35 -8.88
C THR A 483 -11.02 20.24 -9.88
N PRO A 484 -11.32 20.57 -11.15
CA PRO A 484 -11.45 19.54 -12.18
C PRO A 484 -10.19 18.66 -12.20
N GLN A 485 -10.38 17.36 -12.00
CA GLN A 485 -9.28 16.40 -12.03
C GLN A 485 -8.62 16.40 -13.40
N LYS A 486 -7.28 16.41 -13.42
CA LYS A 486 -6.49 16.20 -14.64
C LYS A 486 -5.94 14.77 -14.68
N PRO A 487 -5.68 14.23 -15.89
CA PRO A 487 -5.09 12.91 -16.01
C PRO A 487 -3.66 12.88 -15.48
N PHE A 488 -3.40 11.98 -14.53
CA PHE A 488 -2.05 11.67 -14.06
C PHE A 488 -1.28 10.93 -15.16
N THR A 489 -0.29 11.58 -15.76
CA THR A 489 0.33 11.08 -17.00
C THR A 489 1.56 10.21 -16.73
N ILE A 490 1.55 8.98 -17.27
CA ILE A 490 2.64 8.00 -17.13
C ILE A 490 3.98 8.57 -17.65
N ASP A 491 3.96 9.35 -18.72
CA ASP A 491 5.17 9.97 -19.28
C ASP A 491 5.76 11.07 -18.38
N VAL A 492 4.95 11.70 -17.52
CA VAL A 492 5.48 12.60 -16.48
C VAL A 492 6.12 11.76 -15.38
N CYS A 493 5.48 10.67 -14.96
CA CYS A 493 6.04 9.74 -13.96
C CYS A 493 7.41 9.21 -14.39
N ARG A 494 7.52 8.70 -15.62
CA ARG A 494 8.79 8.16 -16.17
C ARG A 494 9.92 9.17 -16.22
N ARG A 495 9.60 10.43 -16.48
CA ARG A 495 10.59 11.50 -16.64
C ARG A 495 11.03 12.08 -15.31
N ASN A 496 10.14 12.12 -14.33
CA ASN A 496 10.32 12.96 -13.15
C ASN A 496 10.27 12.19 -11.82
N SER A 497 9.74 10.96 -11.79
CA SER A 497 9.74 10.18 -10.56
C SER A 497 11.01 9.35 -10.42
N LEU A 498 11.64 9.41 -9.25
CA LEU A 498 12.75 8.56 -8.84
C LEU A 498 12.32 7.11 -8.60
N TYR A 499 11.03 6.87 -8.34
CA TYR A 499 10.48 5.56 -7.96
C TYR A 499 9.67 4.89 -9.08
N TRP A 500 9.28 5.63 -10.14
CA TRP A 500 8.53 5.08 -11.28
C TRP A 500 9.39 4.90 -12.54
N ARG A 501 9.69 3.65 -12.89
CA ARG A 501 10.24 3.27 -14.20
C ARG A 501 9.56 2.02 -14.72
N VAL A 502 8.38 2.21 -15.31
CA VAL A 502 7.56 1.17 -15.94
C VAL A 502 7.60 1.26 -17.45
#